data_AF-A0A7Z9X011-F1
#
_entry.id   AF-A0A7Z9X011-F1
#
_cell.length_a   1.000
_cell.length_b   1.000
_cell.length_c   1.000
_cell.angle_alpha   90.00
_cell.angle_beta   90.00
_cell.angle_gamma   90.00
#
_symmetry.space_group_name_H-M   'P 1'
#
loop_
_entity.id
_entity.type
_entity.pdbx_description
1 polymer ?
#
loop_
_entity_poly.entity_id
_entity_poly.type
_entity_poly.pdbx_seq_one_letter_code
_entity_poly.pdbx_strand_id
1 'polypeptide(L)'
;KATNPRLFAELQQIFAEENPIPAISRLADFNMFQFLWPDLLPNLKMDRRFLHILRQAQRAISWFHLLYLEETIEPWRIYLLSIMARSRPRQLETFCERFQIPDRICKELITQKLKADEISNRLYGHVPKKNSQLRRMLAPLSNDGLLYLIAIARKKEITQVVSLFVTSLRTIYPKMDGEDFKALGYVPGEEFRKMFTALRDARLDNIVETREDEETFILKQFPL
;
A
#
# COMPACT_ATOMS: atom_id res chain seq x y z
N LYS A 1 29.76 15.15 -10.24
CA LYS A 1 29.45 13.75 -10.64
C LYS A 1 29.76 12.85 -9.45
N ALA A 2 28.75 12.43 -8.70
CA ALA A 2 28.91 11.44 -7.62
C ALA A 2 27.87 10.35 -7.83
N THR A 3 28.01 9.59 -8.92
CA THR A 3 27.30 8.32 -9.11
C THR A 3 28.06 7.27 -8.32
N ASN A 4 27.90 7.29 -7.00
CA ASN A 4 28.53 6.33 -6.11
C ASN A 4 27.41 5.44 -5.53
N PRO A 5 27.38 4.13 -5.83
CA PRO A 5 26.43 3.19 -5.22
C PRO A 5 26.41 3.26 -3.69
N ARG A 6 27.52 3.68 -3.07
CA ARG A 6 27.60 3.93 -1.62
C ARG A 6 26.66 5.03 -1.15
N LEU A 7 26.41 6.06 -1.96
CA LEU A 7 25.53 7.17 -1.59
C LEU A 7 24.09 6.68 -1.43
N PHE A 8 23.64 5.75 -2.26
CA PHE A 8 22.30 5.17 -2.09
C PHE A 8 22.22 4.34 -0.80
N ALA A 9 23.23 3.53 -0.51
CA ALA A 9 23.29 2.74 0.71
C ALA A 9 23.25 3.63 1.97
N GLU A 10 23.96 4.76 1.97
CA GLU A 10 23.89 5.74 3.08
C GLU A 10 22.51 6.39 3.20
N LEU A 11 21.85 6.72 2.09
CA LEU A 11 20.46 7.20 2.14
C LEU A 11 19.51 6.15 2.68
N GLN A 12 19.68 4.88 2.30
CA GLN A 12 18.88 3.78 2.82
C GLN A 12 19.08 3.64 4.34
N GLN A 13 20.32 3.77 4.83
CA GLN A 13 20.61 3.76 6.26
C GLN A 13 19.92 4.92 6.98
N ILE A 14 20.04 6.15 6.47
CA ILE A 14 19.33 7.32 7.01
C ILE A 14 17.84 7.03 7.09
N PHE A 15 17.21 6.54 6.02
CA PHE A 15 15.77 6.29 5.99
C PHE A 15 15.32 5.06 6.80
N ALA A 16 16.25 4.19 7.20
CA ALA A 16 15.98 3.04 8.06
C ALA A 16 16.06 3.37 9.55
N GLU A 17 16.54 4.55 9.94
CA GLU A 17 16.53 5.01 11.33
C GLU A 17 15.09 5.12 11.88
N GLU A 18 14.94 5.03 13.20
CA GLU A 18 13.64 5.17 13.89
C GLU A 18 12.98 6.53 13.61
N ASN A 19 13.79 7.57 13.45
CA ASN A 19 13.34 8.90 13.08
C ASN A 19 14.28 9.57 12.07
N PRO A 20 14.05 9.40 10.75
CA PRO A 20 14.91 9.98 9.72
C PRO A 20 14.63 11.46 9.46
N ILE A 21 13.56 12.04 10.04
CA ILE A 21 13.12 13.40 9.72
C ILE A 21 14.19 14.45 10.07
N PRO A 22 14.87 14.41 11.23
CA PRO A 22 15.97 15.34 11.54
C PRO A 22 17.14 15.22 10.55
N ALA A 23 17.50 14.00 10.16
CA ALA A 23 18.57 13.78 9.17
C ALA A 23 18.17 14.34 7.79
N ILE A 24 16.93 14.12 7.34
CA ILE A 24 16.40 14.71 6.11
C ILE A 24 16.38 16.25 6.19
N SER A 25 16.04 16.82 7.35
CA SER A 25 16.11 18.27 7.59
C SER A 25 17.54 18.79 7.46
N ARG A 26 18.52 18.08 8.02
CA ARG A 26 19.94 18.44 7.87
C ARG A 26 20.39 18.39 6.42
N LEU A 27 19.97 17.38 5.65
CA LEU A 27 20.23 17.33 4.21
C LEU A 27 19.66 18.56 3.49
N ALA A 28 18.47 19.02 3.87
CA ALA A 28 17.90 20.25 3.33
C ALA A 28 18.71 21.50 3.74
N ASP A 29 19.10 21.61 5.01
CA ASP A 29 19.90 22.74 5.54
C ASP A 29 21.26 22.88 4.83
N PHE A 30 21.88 21.74 4.47
CA PHE A 30 23.13 21.70 3.71
C PHE A 30 22.93 21.85 2.19
N ASN A 31 21.72 22.17 1.72
CA ASN A 31 21.37 22.25 0.30
C ASN A 31 21.68 20.95 -0.47
N MET A 32 21.59 19.78 0.18
CA MET A 32 21.86 18.49 -0.46
C MET A 32 20.75 18.07 -1.43
N PHE A 33 19.54 18.62 -1.30
CA PHE A 33 18.40 18.25 -2.14
C PHE A 33 18.67 18.49 -3.63
N GLN A 34 19.46 19.51 -4.01
CA GLN A 34 19.82 19.74 -5.41
C GLN A 34 20.71 18.62 -6.01
N PHE A 35 21.41 17.86 -5.17
CA PHE A 35 22.22 16.72 -5.59
C PHE A 35 21.44 15.40 -5.49
N LEU A 36 20.67 15.25 -4.42
CA LEU A 36 19.90 14.04 -4.12
C LEU A 36 18.61 13.94 -4.94
N TRP A 37 17.92 15.06 -5.19
CA TRP A 37 16.65 15.17 -5.89
C TRP A 37 16.56 16.48 -6.70
N PRO A 38 17.43 16.71 -7.71
CA PRO A 38 17.48 17.96 -8.49
C PRO A 38 16.16 18.33 -9.16
N ASP A 39 15.30 17.35 -9.42
CA ASP A 39 14.00 17.47 -10.08
C ASP A 39 12.81 17.29 -9.11
N LEU A 40 13.04 17.39 -7.80
CA LEU A 40 11.98 17.29 -6.79
C LEU A 40 10.92 18.36 -6.97
N LEU A 41 9.66 17.95 -7.05
CA LEU A 41 8.53 18.87 -7.16
C LEU A 41 7.83 19.08 -5.81
N PRO A 42 7.26 20.29 -5.59
CA PRO A 42 7.26 21.47 -6.46
C PRO A 42 8.54 22.32 -6.35
N ASN A 43 9.41 22.02 -5.39
CA ASN A 43 10.66 22.73 -5.14
C ASN A 43 11.59 21.85 -4.29
N LEU A 44 12.85 22.27 -4.18
CA LEU A 44 13.90 21.61 -3.39
C LEU A 44 13.83 21.99 -1.89
N LYS A 45 12.64 22.10 -1.31
CA LYS A 45 12.46 22.54 0.08
C LYS A 45 11.51 21.63 0.87
N MET A 46 11.78 21.55 2.17
CA MET A 46 10.89 20.91 3.14
C MET A 46 9.80 21.86 3.60
N ASP A 47 8.81 22.11 2.74
CA ASP A 47 7.63 22.88 3.16
C ASP A 47 6.75 22.12 4.16
N ARG A 48 5.73 22.80 4.69
CA ARG A 48 4.79 22.23 5.68
C ARG A 48 4.15 20.92 5.21
N ARG A 49 3.83 20.80 3.92
CA ARG A 49 3.17 19.62 3.37
C ARG A 49 4.15 18.46 3.24
N PHE A 50 5.37 18.72 2.77
CA PHE A 50 6.43 17.73 2.71
C PHE A 50 6.70 17.14 4.11
N LEU A 51 6.90 18.01 5.11
CA LEU A 51 7.15 17.58 6.49
C LEU A 51 5.95 16.84 7.10
N HIS A 52 4.72 17.25 6.77
CA HIS A 52 3.52 16.53 7.21
C HIS A 52 3.50 15.08 6.69
N ILE A 53 3.78 14.88 5.40
CA ILE A 53 3.79 13.54 4.78
C ILE A 53 4.87 12.66 5.44
N LEU A 54 6.09 13.19 5.67
CA LEU A 54 7.14 12.42 6.36
C LEU A 54 6.74 12.01 7.78
N ARG A 55 6.04 12.88 8.52
CA ARG A 55 5.52 12.54 9.85
C ARG A 55 4.43 11.48 9.79
N GLN A 56 3.55 11.52 8.77
CA GLN A 56 2.56 10.46 8.59
C GLN A 56 3.22 9.13 8.18
N ALA A 57 4.25 9.16 7.34
CA ALA A 57 5.04 7.99 6.99
C ALA A 57 5.67 7.34 8.22
N GLN A 58 6.32 8.14 9.07
CA GLN A 58 6.88 7.66 10.34
C GLN A 58 5.80 6.99 11.21
N ARG A 59 4.65 7.66 11.41
CA ARG A 59 3.54 7.11 12.19
C ARG A 59 2.99 5.80 11.59
N ALA A 60 2.89 5.72 10.27
CA ALA A 60 2.42 4.53 9.58
C ALA A 60 3.38 3.35 9.78
N ILE A 61 4.69 3.58 9.65
CA ILE A 61 5.74 2.57 9.87
C ILE A 61 5.71 2.10 11.33
N SER A 62 5.69 3.03 12.30
CA SER A 62 5.61 2.68 13.72
C SER A 62 4.35 1.89 14.04
N TRP A 63 3.20 2.31 13.52
CA TRP A 63 1.95 1.56 13.67
C TRP A 63 2.05 0.15 13.10
N PHE A 64 2.62 -0.01 11.91
CA PHE A 64 2.77 -1.31 11.27
C PHE A 64 3.67 -2.26 12.08
N HIS A 65 4.79 -1.78 12.61
CA HIS A 65 5.66 -2.58 13.49
C HIS A 65 4.95 -3.02 14.78
N LEU A 66 4.04 -2.22 15.32
CA LEU A 66 3.24 -2.57 16.51
C LEU A 66 2.16 -3.63 16.24
N LEU A 67 1.90 -3.99 14.98
CA LEU A 67 0.97 -5.07 14.65
C LEU A 67 1.57 -6.46 14.82
N TYR A 68 2.90 -6.58 15.00
CA TYR A 68 3.62 -7.86 15.14
C TYR A 68 3.28 -8.86 14.01
N LEU A 69 3.13 -8.36 12.78
CA LEU A 69 2.91 -9.18 11.61
C LEU A 69 4.20 -9.88 11.18
N GLU A 70 4.08 -11.06 10.58
CA GLU A 70 5.23 -11.79 10.01
C GLU A 70 5.84 -11.06 8.79
N GLU A 71 5.03 -10.24 8.10
CA GLU A 71 5.48 -9.56 6.90
C GLU A 71 6.42 -8.39 7.22
N THR A 72 7.61 -8.40 6.64
CA THR A 72 8.59 -7.32 6.78
C THR A 72 8.35 -6.18 5.80
N ILE A 73 8.73 -4.96 6.20
CA ILE A 73 8.77 -3.78 5.33
C ILE A 73 10.19 -3.23 5.27
N GLU A 74 10.50 -2.46 4.23
CA GLU A 74 11.75 -1.70 4.15
C GLU A 74 11.44 -0.20 4.29
N PRO A 75 11.66 0.41 5.47
CA PRO A 75 11.27 1.82 5.74
C PRO A 75 11.73 2.82 4.68
N TRP A 76 12.93 2.60 4.10
CA TRP A 76 13.49 3.45 3.06
C TRP A 76 12.59 3.59 1.84
N ARG A 77 11.81 2.55 1.50
CA ARG A 77 10.87 2.55 0.37
C ARG A 77 9.71 3.50 0.62
N ILE A 78 9.11 3.42 1.82
CA ILE A 78 8.00 4.29 2.24
C ILE A 78 8.47 5.75 2.32
N TYR A 79 9.66 6.01 2.86
CA TYR A 79 10.22 7.36 2.93
C TYR A 79 10.55 7.91 1.55
N LEU A 80 11.14 7.12 0.64
CA LEU A 80 11.39 7.56 -0.74
C LEU A 80 10.10 7.94 -1.46
N LEU A 81 9.07 7.09 -1.36
CA LEU A 81 7.74 7.39 -1.92
C LEU A 81 7.15 8.68 -1.33
N SER A 82 7.32 8.88 -0.02
CA SER A 82 6.81 10.04 0.73
C SER A 82 7.55 11.34 0.40
N ILE A 83 8.87 11.30 0.23
CA ILE A 83 9.70 12.42 -0.27
C ILE A 83 9.21 12.81 -1.66
N MET A 84 8.95 11.83 -2.52
CA MET A 84 8.49 12.04 -3.89
C MET A 84 6.98 12.11 -4.05
N ALA A 85 6.21 12.23 -2.96
CA ALA A 85 4.75 12.15 -3.01
C ALA A 85 4.12 13.14 -3.98
N ARG A 86 4.70 14.35 -4.07
CA ARG A 86 4.24 15.44 -4.95
C ARG A 86 4.94 15.48 -6.32
N SER A 87 5.91 14.60 -6.52
CA SER A 87 6.61 14.45 -7.79
C SER A 87 5.87 13.45 -8.69
N ARG A 88 6.03 13.60 -10.00
CA ARG A 88 5.45 12.66 -10.98
C ARG A 88 6.29 11.38 -10.99
N PRO A 89 5.75 10.25 -11.49
CA PRO A 89 6.47 8.98 -11.57
C PRO A 89 7.84 9.08 -12.26
N ARG A 90 7.96 9.95 -13.28
CA ARG A 90 9.21 10.19 -14.01
C ARG A 90 10.37 10.67 -13.12
N GLN A 91 10.09 11.46 -12.07
CA GLN A 91 11.13 11.88 -11.12
C GLN A 91 11.65 10.69 -10.31
N LEU A 92 10.76 9.77 -9.91
CA LEU A 92 11.13 8.55 -9.21
C LEU A 92 11.94 7.61 -10.10
N GLU A 93 11.55 7.46 -11.36
CA GLU A 93 12.30 6.70 -12.37
C GLU A 93 13.71 7.30 -12.57
N THR A 94 13.81 8.61 -12.79
CA THR A 94 15.11 9.31 -12.93
C THR A 94 15.99 9.15 -11.69
N PHE A 95 15.40 9.14 -10.50
CA PHE A 95 16.11 8.87 -9.25
C PHE A 95 16.62 7.42 -9.22
N CYS A 96 15.79 6.43 -9.53
CA CYS A 96 16.22 5.03 -9.59
C CYS A 96 17.40 4.84 -10.53
N GLU A 97 17.35 5.42 -11.74
CA GLU A 97 18.42 5.35 -12.73
C GLU A 97 19.71 5.96 -12.19
N ARG A 98 19.65 7.17 -11.61
CA ARG A 98 20.83 7.88 -11.09
C ARG A 98 21.48 7.12 -9.93
N PHE A 99 20.67 6.50 -9.07
CA PHE A 99 21.15 5.74 -7.92
C PHE A 99 21.35 4.25 -8.19
N GLN A 100 21.16 3.80 -9.45
CA GLN A 100 21.32 2.41 -9.88
C GLN A 100 20.48 1.42 -9.04
N ILE A 101 19.27 1.83 -8.67
CA ILE A 101 18.32 0.95 -7.97
C ILE A 101 17.89 -0.17 -8.93
N PRO A 102 17.87 -1.44 -8.50
CA PRO A 102 17.45 -2.55 -9.35
C PRO A 102 16.08 -2.33 -10.01
N ASP A 103 15.99 -2.57 -11.32
CA ASP A 103 14.78 -2.34 -12.13
C ASP A 103 13.52 -2.95 -11.52
N ARG A 104 13.63 -4.14 -10.94
CA ARG A 104 12.50 -4.82 -10.27
C ARG A 104 11.93 -3.96 -9.14
N ILE A 105 12.81 -3.43 -8.28
CA ILE A 105 12.42 -2.58 -7.15
C ILE A 105 11.86 -1.25 -7.67
N CYS A 106 12.50 -0.65 -8.68
CA CYS A 106 12.01 0.62 -9.22
C CYS A 106 10.60 0.48 -9.83
N LYS A 107 10.36 -0.56 -10.63
CA LYS A 107 9.03 -0.87 -11.20
C LYS A 107 7.99 -1.09 -10.11
N GLU A 108 8.37 -1.76 -9.02
CA GLU A 108 7.50 -1.96 -7.88
C GLU A 108 7.14 -0.64 -7.21
N LEU A 109 8.13 0.20 -6.88
CA LEU A 109 7.90 1.53 -6.27
C LEU A 109 7.01 2.43 -7.13
N ILE A 110 7.26 2.48 -8.44
CA ILE A 110 6.44 3.26 -9.39
C ILE A 110 5.01 2.73 -9.42
N THR A 111 4.83 1.40 -9.47
CA THR A 111 3.51 0.77 -9.47
C THR A 111 2.74 1.06 -8.17
N GLN A 112 3.41 0.93 -7.01
CA GLN A 112 2.80 1.24 -5.71
C GLN A 112 2.45 2.72 -5.60
N LYS A 113 3.33 3.62 -6.06
CA LYS A 113 3.05 5.06 -6.09
C LYS A 113 1.80 5.38 -6.90
N LEU A 114 1.74 4.91 -8.14
CA LEU A 114 0.64 5.19 -9.06
C LEU A 114 -0.71 4.70 -8.50
N LYS A 115 -0.75 3.44 -8.04
CA LYS A 115 -1.96 2.85 -7.46
C LYS A 115 -2.38 3.56 -6.18
N ALA A 116 -1.44 3.86 -5.28
CA ALA A 116 -1.75 4.55 -4.03
C ALA A 116 -2.23 5.98 -4.27
N ASP A 117 -1.62 6.73 -5.19
CA ASP A 117 -2.06 8.08 -5.56
C ASP A 117 -3.48 8.04 -6.17
N GLU A 118 -3.76 7.05 -7.03
CA GLU A 118 -5.09 6.83 -7.62
C GLU A 118 -6.14 6.49 -6.54
N ILE A 119 -5.85 5.52 -5.67
CA ILE A 119 -6.74 5.09 -4.59
C ILE A 119 -6.96 6.26 -3.61
N SER A 120 -5.92 7.01 -3.26
CA SER A 120 -6.05 8.19 -2.39
C SER A 120 -7.01 9.22 -2.98
N ASN A 121 -6.97 9.47 -4.29
CA ASN A 121 -7.87 10.42 -4.95
C ASN A 121 -9.31 9.90 -4.96
N ARG A 122 -9.52 8.60 -5.24
CA ARG A 122 -10.84 7.97 -5.20
C ARG A 122 -11.46 8.03 -3.80
N LEU A 123 -10.72 7.60 -2.78
CA LEU A 123 -11.17 7.61 -1.38
C LEU A 123 -11.36 9.02 -0.81
N TYR A 124 -10.61 10.01 -1.32
CA TYR A 124 -10.84 11.41 -0.95
C TYR A 124 -12.22 11.90 -1.40
N GLY A 125 -12.67 11.50 -2.59
CA GLY A 125 -14.00 11.82 -3.10
C GLY A 125 -15.10 11.04 -2.39
N HIS A 126 -14.96 9.71 -2.33
CA HIS A 126 -15.94 8.83 -1.72
C HIS A 126 -15.30 7.56 -1.16
N VAL A 127 -15.55 7.26 0.11
CA VAL A 127 -15.16 6.00 0.74
C VAL A 127 -16.31 4.99 0.58
N PRO A 128 -16.07 3.85 -0.09
CA PRO A 128 -17.06 2.78 -0.20
C PRO A 128 -17.58 2.31 1.17
N LYS A 129 -18.89 2.09 1.26
CA LYS A 129 -19.52 1.52 2.47
C LYS A 129 -19.30 0.02 2.62
N LYS A 130 -19.11 -0.70 1.50
CA LYS A 130 -18.94 -2.16 1.48
C LYS A 130 -17.48 -2.55 1.68
N ASN A 131 -17.22 -3.45 2.61
CA ASN A 131 -15.88 -3.97 2.89
C ASN A 131 -15.34 -4.76 1.69
N SER A 132 -16.20 -5.46 0.94
CA SER A 132 -15.83 -6.15 -0.29
C SER A 132 -15.21 -5.20 -1.33
N GLN A 133 -15.76 -4.00 -1.46
CA GLN A 133 -15.26 -2.95 -2.36
C GLN A 133 -13.93 -2.39 -1.86
N LEU A 134 -13.82 -2.09 -0.56
CA LEU A 134 -12.58 -1.62 0.06
C LEU A 134 -11.44 -2.63 -0.13
N ARG A 135 -11.70 -3.91 0.13
CA ARG A 135 -10.73 -4.99 -0.07
C ARG A 135 -10.28 -5.08 -1.53
N ARG A 136 -11.21 -5.02 -2.49
CA ARG A 136 -10.86 -5.03 -3.93
C ARG A 136 -9.99 -3.84 -4.33
N MET A 137 -10.25 -2.66 -3.76
CA MET A 137 -9.44 -1.46 -4.02
C MET A 137 -8.04 -1.56 -3.43
N LEU A 138 -7.89 -2.10 -2.22
CA LEU A 138 -6.62 -2.10 -1.47
C LEU A 138 -5.74 -3.33 -1.71
N ALA A 139 -6.32 -4.49 -2.04
CA ALA A 139 -5.59 -5.73 -2.29
C ALA A 139 -4.46 -5.65 -3.35
N PRO A 140 -4.52 -4.77 -4.36
CA PRO A 140 -3.41 -4.60 -5.31
C PRO A 140 -2.18 -3.86 -4.76
N LEU A 141 -2.24 -3.29 -3.56
CA LEU A 141 -1.13 -2.60 -2.91
C LEU A 141 -0.32 -3.57 -2.03
N SER A 142 1.00 -3.44 -2.07
CA SER A 142 1.88 -4.07 -1.07
C SER A 142 1.85 -3.28 0.24
N ASN A 143 2.48 -3.80 1.30
CA ASN A 143 2.60 -3.08 2.57
C ASN A 143 3.23 -1.69 2.37
N ASP A 144 4.28 -1.56 1.54
CA ASP A 144 4.85 -0.24 1.22
C ASP A 144 3.83 0.71 0.59
N GLY A 145 3.01 0.20 -0.34
CA GLY A 145 1.95 0.98 -0.99
C GLY A 145 0.84 1.40 -0.02
N LEU A 146 0.46 0.52 0.91
CA LEU A 146 -0.54 0.80 1.95
C LEU A 146 -0.02 1.85 2.95
N LEU A 147 1.24 1.74 3.37
CA LEU A 147 1.87 2.70 4.30
C LEU A 147 2.12 4.05 3.63
N TYR A 148 2.53 4.06 2.36
CA TYR A 148 2.59 5.27 1.56
C TYR A 148 1.21 5.92 1.39
N LEU A 149 0.16 5.12 1.14
CA LEU A 149 -1.23 5.62 1.07
C LEU A 149 -1.65 6.28 2.39
N ILE A 150 -1.31 5.69 3.54
CA ILE A 150 -1.53 6.33 4.85
C ILE A 150 -0.75 7.65 4.94
N ALA A 151 0.50 7.68 4.48
CA ALA A 151 1.37 8.85 4.56
C ALA A 151 0.81 10.07 3.79
N ILE A 152 0.18 9.83 2.64
CA ILE A 152 -0.38 10.89 1.77
C ILE A 152 -1.88 11.16 2.02
N ALA A 153 -2.53 10.38 2.87
CA ALA A 153 -3.95 10.49 3.14
C ALA A 153 -4.33 11.89 3.65
N ARG A 154 -5.30 12.52 2.98
CA ARG A 154 -5.80 13.87 3.36
C ARG A 154 -6.96 13.83 4.35
N LYS A 155 -7.57 12.67 4.55
CA LYS A 155 -8.69 12.45 5.47
C LYS A 155 -8.35 11.29 6.41
N LYS A 156 -8.66 11.45 7.69
CA LYS A 156 -8.47 10.40 8.71
C LYS A 156 -9.20 9.10 8.36
N GLU A 157 -10.36 9.22 7.72
CA GLU A 157 -11.16 8.08 7.26
C GLU A 157 -10.38 7.15 6.31
N ILE A 158 -9.53 7.70 5.43
CA ILE A 158 -8.69 6.91 4.52
C ILE A 158 -7.71 6.05 5.33
N THR A 159 -7.05 6.65 6.33
CA THR A 159 -6.15 5.93 7.23
C THR A 159 -6.88 4.82 7.97
N GLN A 160 -8.09 5.08 8.49
CA GLN A 160 -8.89 4.08 9.20
C GLN A 160 -9.27 2.89 8.31
N VAL A 161 -9.64 3.16 7.06
CA VAL A 161 -9.97 2.14 6.06
C VAL A 161 -8.75 1.27 5.72
N VAL A 162 -7.57 1.87 5.55
CA VAL A 162 -6.34 1.11 5.32
C VAL A 162 -6.00 0.27 6.54
N SER A 163 -6.10 0.82 7.75
CA SER A 163 -5.89 0.07 8.99
C SER A 163 -6.84 -1.12 9.10
N LEU A 164 -8.15 -0.93 8.88
CA LEU A 164 -9.15 -1.99 8.89
C LEU A 164 -8.84 -3.09 7.87
N PHE A 165 -8.37 -2.70 6.68
CA PHE A 165 -7.97 -3.68 5.68
C PHE A 165 -6.78 -4.53 6.14
N VAL A 166 -5.73 -3.91 6.68
CA VAL A 166 -4.52 -4.60 7.14
C VAL A 166 -4.82 -5.51 8.34
N THR A 167 -5.60 -5.05 9.31
CA THR A 167 -5.85 -5.80 10.55
C THR A 167 -6.95 -6.85 10.42
N SER A 168 -7.83 -6.73 9.43
CA SER A 168 -9.06 -7.55 9.38
C SER A 168 -9.45 -7.98 7.98
N LEU A 169 -9.69 -7.05 7.03
CA LEU A 169 -10.32 -7.45 5.76
C LEU A 169 -9.43 -8.32 4.86
N ARG A 170 -8.11 -8.19 4.96
CA ARG A 170 -7.18 -8.97 4.11
C ARG A 170 -7.15 -10.46 4.48
N THR A 171 -7.46 -10.82 5.73
CA THR A 171 -7.43 -12.19 6.26
C THR A 171 -8.79 -12.88 6.22
N ILE A 172 -9.83 -12.23 5.72
CA ILE A 172 -11.16 -12.85 5.55
C ILE A 172 -11.17 -13.69 4.27
N TYR A 173 -11.42 -14.99 4.46
CA TYR A 173 -11.60 -15.99 3.41
C TYR A 173 -12.91 -16.76 3.61
N PRO A 174 -13.47 -17.36 2.54
CA PRO A 174 -14.54 -18.36 2.65
C PRO A 174 -14.17 -19.48 3.62
N LYS A 175 -15.14 -20.00 4.36
CA LYS A 175 -14.99 -21.21 5.19
C LYS A 175 -15.11 -22.48 4.34
N MET A 176 -15.87 -22.41 3.25
CA MET A 176 -15.95 -23.48 2.26
C MET A 176 -14.68 -23.56 1.41
N ASP A 177 -14.33 -24.77 1.01
CA ASP A 177 -13.23 -25.06 0.11
C ASP A 177 -13.71 -25.67 -1.23
N GLY A 178 -12.76 -26.12 -2.06
CA GLY A 178 -13.09 -26.68 -3.38
C GLY A 178 -13.69 -28.08 -3.32
N GLU A 179 -13.45 -28.85 -2.26
CA GLU A 179 -14.07 -30.16 -2.08
C GLU A 179 -15.53 -30.00 -1.68
N ASP A 180 -15.86 -28.97 -0.91
CA ASP A 180 -17.25 -28.60 -0.61
C ASP A 180 -18.06 -28.33 -1.87
N PHE A 181 -17.50 -27.57 -2.82
CA PHE A 181 -18.18 -27.31 -4.09
C PHE A 181 -18.38 -28.58 -4.92
N LYS A 182 -17.41 -29.51 -4.91
CA LYS A 182 -17.57 -30.80 -5.59
C LYS A 182 -18.66 -31.64 -4.93
N ALA A 183 -18.73 -31.65 -3.60
CA ALA A 183 -19.76 -32.37 -2.86
C ALA A 183 -21.17 -31.84 -3.17
N LEU A 184 -21.29 -30.54 -3.46
CA LEU A 184 -22.53 -29.92 -3.92
C LEU A 184 -22.85 -30.17 -5.41
N GLY A 185 -21.99 -30.88 -6.15
CA GLY A 185 -22.21 -31.24 -7.55
C GLY A 185 -21.57 -30.29 -8.57
N TYR A 186 -20.79 -29.30 -8.15
CA TYR A 186 -20.11 -28.40 -9.09
C TYR A 186 -18.83 -29.03 -9.68
N VAL A 187 -18.59 -28.74 -10.96
CA VAL A 187 -17.38 -29.18 -11.66
C VAL A 187 -16.28 -28.12 -11.51
N PRO A 188 -15.04 -28.51 -11.14
CA PRO A 188 -13.91 -27.59 -11.04
C PRO A 188 -13.67 -26.80 -12.33
N GLY A 189 -13.49 -25.48 -12.21
CA GLY A 189 -13.26 -24.60 -13.36
C GLY A 189 -13.29 -23.11 -13.01
N GLU A 190 -13.52 -22.27 -14.01
CA GLU A 190 -13.61 -20.81 -13.83
C GLU A 190 -14.72 -20.40 -12.83
N GLU A 191 -15.82 -21.16 -12.79
CA GLU A 191 -16.94 -20.94 -11.87
C GLU A 191 -16.52 -21.02 -10.40
N PHE A 192 -15.55 -21.87 -10.03
CA PHE A 192 -15.05 -21.93 -8.66
C PHE A 192 -14.44 -20.59 -8.24
N ARG A 193 -13.69 -19.93 -9.14
CA ARG A 193 -13.10 -18.62 -8.86
C ARG A 193 -14.19 -17.56 -8.63
N LYS A 194 -15.30 -17.63 -9.36
CA LYS A 194 -16.46 -16.74 -9.19
C LYS A 194 -17.15 -17.02 -7.85
N MET A 195 -17.37 -18.28 -7.50
CA MET A 195 -17.97 -18.71 -6.23
C MET A 195 -17.13 -18.28 -5.03
N PHE A 196 -15.82 -18.55 -5.02
CA PHE A 196 -14.93 -18.07 -3.95
C PHE A 196 -14.92 -16.55 -3.83
N THR A 197 -14.97 -15.83 -4.95
CA THR A 197 -15.04 -14.37 -4.93
C THR A 197 -16.36 -13.89 -4.35
N ALA A 198 -17.49 -14.50 -4.73
CA ALA A 198 -18.81 -14.18 -4.24
C ALA A 198 -18.95 -14.47 -2.74
N LEU A 199 -18.50 -15.64 -2.27
CA LEU A 199 -18.49 -15.98 -0.85
C LEU A 199 -17.64 -15.03 -0.04
N ARG A 200 -16.43 -14.72 -0.52
CA ARG A 200 -15.56 -13.79 0.18
C ARG A 200 -16.19 -12.40 0.29
N ASP A 201 -16.79 -11.92 -0.78
CA ASP A 201 -17.49 -10.63 -0.79
C ASP A 201 -18.70 -10.65 0.16
N ALA A 202 -19.47 -11.74 0.18
CA ALA A 202 -20.58 -11.94 1.10
C ALA A 202 -20.12 -11.95 2.56
N ARG A 203 -19.01 -12.62 2.88
CA ARG A 203 -18.41 -12.61 4.23
C ARG A 203 -17.95 -11.23 4.63
N LEU A 204 -17.23 -10.53 3.75
CA LEU A 204 -16.74 -9.17 4.03
C LEU A 204 -17.88 -8.20 4.34
N ASP A 205 -18.99 -8.35 3.63
CA ASP A 205 -20.19 -7.53 3.77
C ASP A 205 -21.17 -8.07 4.84
N ASN A 206 -20.75 -9.04 5.67
CA ASN A 206 -21.52 -9.68 6.74
C ASN A 206 -22.87 -10.25 6.28
N ILE A 207 -22.93 -10.76 5.06
CA ILE A 207 -24.12 -11.45 4.50
C ILE A 207 -24.15 -12.92 4.93
N VAL A 208 -22.97 -13.53 5.12
CA VAL A 208 -22.81 -14.92 5.55
C VAL A 208 -21.74 -15.01 6.63
N GLU A 209 -21.99 -15.80 7.68
CA GLU A 209 -21.06 -15.94 8.81
C GLU A 209 -20.63 -17.40 9.02
N THR A 210 -21.58 -18.33 8.92
CA THR A 210 -21.40 -19.76 9.15
C THR A 210 -21.09 -20.52 7.86
N ARG A 211 -20.72 -21.80 7.97
CA ARG A 211 -20.46 -22.64 6.79
C ARG A 211 -21.77 -22.97 6.09
N GLU A 212 -22.83 -23.20 6.87
CA GLU A 212 -24.18 -23.46 6.39
C GLU A 212 -24.77 -22.26 5.62
N ASP A 213 -24.48 -21.03 6.07
CA ASP A 213 -24.87 -19.81 5.34
C ASP A 213 -24.16 -19.73 3.98
N GLU A 214 -22.87 -20.07 3.93
CA GLU A 214 -22.09 -20.06 2.68
C GLU A 214 -22.64 -21.09 1.67
N GLU A 215 -22.97 -22.29 2.14
CA GLU A 215 -23.57 -23.34 1.31
C GLU A 215 -24.92 -22.87 0.74
N THR A 216 -25.79 -22.36 1.60
CA THR A 216 -27.10 -21.82 1.21
C THR A 216 -26.95 -20.68 0.21
N PHE A 217 -25.97 -19.79 0.44
CA PHE A 217 -25.67 -18.69 -0.46
C PHE A 217 -25.21 -19.17 -1.84
N ILE A 218 -24.33 -20.17 -1.90
CA ILE A 218 -23.85 -20.75 -3.16
C ILE A 218 -24.98 -21.41 -3.93
N LEU A 219 -25.77 -22.27 -3.30
CA LEU A 219 -26.90 -22.96 -3.96
C LEU A 219 -27.93 -21.98 -4.53
N LYS A 220 -28.15 -20.85 -3.85
CA LYS A 220 -29.06 -19.80 -4.32
C LYS A 220 -28.48 -18.99 -5.47
N GLN A 221 -27.19 -18.66 -5.42
CA GLN A 221 -26.55 -17.74 -6.36
C GLN A 221 -26.03 -18.43 -7.63
N PHE A 222 -25.74 -19.73 -7.55
CA PHE A 222 -25.19 -20.55 -8.64
C PHE A 222 -26.00 -21.84 -8.82
N PRO A 223 -27.28 -21.78 -9.21
CA PRO A 223 -28.07 -23.00 -9.39
C PRO A 223 -27.45 -23.92 -10.46
N LEU A 224 -27.44 -25.23 -10.17
CA LEU A 224 -27.04 -26.30 -11.10
C LEU A 224 -28.15 -26.59 -12.13
#